data_AF-A0A9P0G119-F1
#
_entry.id   AF-A0A9P0G119-F1
#
_cell.length_a   1.000
_cell.length_b   1.000
_cell.length_c   1.000
_cell.angle_alpha   90.00
_cell.angle_beta   90.00
_cell.angle_gamma   90.00
#
_symmetry.space_group_name_H-M   'P 1'
#
loop_
_entity.id
_entity.type
_entity.pdbx_description
1 polymer ?
#
loop_
_entity_poly.entity_id
_entity_poly.type
_entity_poly.pdbx_seq_one_letter_code
_entity_poly.pdbx_strand_id
1 'polypeptide(L)'
;MLDYTEFYNSALDHIDLMQDYYNWQSTHNNKQFAYCQYPFILSIVAKRVILTKDSEQQMILRARRSLAAKVARHQAPQIDIFFLNIRVRRSHLISDSLNEIATKQKDLKKKLKVSFISEPGLDMGGLTKEWFLLLIRQIFHPDYGMFVYHPRSNCYWFSVAQIENLQEYNLIGVLMGLAVYNSIILDLHFPTICYKKLLSPPIVPINVSSVGIIRRPTIEDLAQIMPDISKSLTELLIYEGNVEDDLCQTFQVSFEEFGRVETFPLKESGESIAVTNENREEYVQLYLDWVLNKAIFEQYRAFYLGFHSVCASNALLLLRPEEVETLVCGSPTINITELKKITSYEGFKPNDPIIKDFWKILDSLSTELKKKFLLFTTGSNRIPVGGMEEMTFKITKMINKRENLPEAHTCFNQLVLPEYETTDELKQKLIISISNAEGFGLE
;
A
#
# COMPACT_ATOMS: atom_id res chain seq x y z
N MET A 1 -3.11 10.82 23.96
CA MET A 1 -3.39 9.39 23.77
C MET A 1 -2.05 8.69 23.58
N LEU A 2 -1.84 7.52 24.18
CA LEU A 2 -0.63 6.72 23.97
C LEU A 2 -0.66 6.11 22.56
N ASP A 3 0.49 6.03 21.89
CA ASP A 3 0.57 5.41 20.57
C ASP A 3 0.29 3.91 20.67
N TYR A 4 -0.31 3.31 19.64
CA TYR A 4 -0.65 1.88 19.70
C TYR A 4 0.58 0.97 19.77
N THR A 5 1.72 1.44 19.26
CA THR A 5 2.98 0.71 19.29
C THR A 5 3.57 0.62 20.70
N GLU A 6 3.16 1.50 21.64
CA GLU A 6 3.60 1.44 23.05
C GLU A 6 3.08 0.19 23.78
N PHE A 7 2.03 -0.44 23.26
CA PHE A 7 1.49 -1.68 23.82
C PHE A 7 2.21 -2.94 23.32
N TYR A 8 3.10 -2.82 22.32
CA TYR A 8 3.83 -3.96 21.79
C TYR A 8 4.83 -4.51 22.81
N ASN A 9 4.83 -5.84 22.94
CA ASN A 9 5.82 -6.56 23.72
C ASN A 9 6.78 -7.28 22.78
N SER A 10 7.94 -6.67 22.52
CA SER A 10 8.97 -7.22 21.63
C SER A 10 9.55 -8.56 22.11
N ALA A 11 9.42 -8.91 23.40
CA ALA A 11 9.83 -10.22 23.89
C ALA A 11 9.01 -11.36 23.24
N LEU A 12 7.80 -11.05 22.76
CA LEU A 12 6.95 -12.02 22.05
C LEU A 12 7.44 -12.30 20.62
N ASP A 13 8.33 -11.49 20.04
CA ASP A 13 8.84 -11.71 18.69
C ASP A 13 9.69 -12.99 18.58
N HIS A 14 10.13 -13.54 19.72
CA HIS A 14 11.01 -14.70 19.81
C HIS A 14 10.32 -15.99 20.25
N ILE A 15 9.00 -15.99 20.47
CA ILE A 15 8.25 -17.20 20.83
C ILE A 15 7.94 -18.05 19.59
N ASP A 16 7.42 -19.26 19.79
CA ASP A 16 6.81 -20.02 18.70
C ASP A 16 5.45 -19.41 18.31
N LEU A 17 5.52 -18.38 17.48
CA LEU A 17 4.37 -17.61 17.00
C LEU A 17 3.35 -18.47 16.24
N MET A 18 3.81 -19.51 15.53
CA MET A 18 2.90 -20.38 14.78
C MET A 18 2.17 -21.34 15.69
N GLN A 19 2.84 -21.89 16.71
CA GLN A 19 2.16 -22.69 17.72
C GLN A 19 1.10 -21.87 18.47
N ASP A 20 1.41 -20.62 18.85
CA ASP A 20 0.43 -19.71 19.47
C ASP A 20 -0.76 -19.42 18.55
N TYR A 21 -0.49 -19.13 17.26
CA TYR A 21 -1.52 -18.91 16.25
C TYR A 21 -2.43 -20.11 16.04
N TYR A 22 -1.90 -21.34 15.96
CA TYR A 22 -2.73 -22.55 15.85
C TYR A 22 -3.55 -22.82 17.11
N ASN A 23 -2.97 -22.58 18.29
CA ASN A 23 -3.70 -22.71 19.55
C ASN A 23 -4.91 -21.76 19.56
N TRP A 24 -4.73 -20.51 19.10
CA TRP A 24 -5.80 -19.52 18.98
C TRP A 24 -6.88 -19.93 17.96
N GLN A 25 -6.50 -20.53 16.82
CA GLN A 25 -7.44 -21.00 15.82
C GLN A 25 -8.23 -22.26 16.23
N SER A 26 -7.71 -23.04 17.17
CA SER A 26 -8.32 -24.32 17.56
C SER A 26 -9.56 -24.11 18.42
N THR A 27 -10.74 -24.23 17.79
CA THR A 27 -12.06 -24.15 18.45
C THR A 27 -12.32 -25.24 19.48
N HIS A 28 -11.51 -26.32 19.49
CA HIS A 28 -11.71 -27.47 20.38
C HIS A 28 -11.08 -27.26 21.77
N ASN A 29 -10.21 -26.26 21.93
CA ASN A 29 -9.46 -25.99 23.17
C ASN A 29 -9.67 -24.54 23.65
N ASN A 30 -10.93 -24.08 23.78
CA ASN A 30 -11.29 -22.76 24.32
C ASN A 30 -10.74 -22.42 25.74
N LYS A 31 -9.94 -23.29 26.36
CA LYS A 31 -9.30 -23.10 27.66
C LYS A 31 -7.79 -22.82 27.59
N GLN A 32 -7.16 -22.93 26.42
CA GLN A 32 -5.72 -22.69 26.31
C GLN A 32 -5.46 -21.20 25.98
N PHE A 33 -4.64 -20.56 26.80
CA PHE A 33 -4.20 -19.19 26.57
C PHE A 33 -3.38 -19.10 25.28
N ALA A 34 -3.63 -18.08 24.47
CA ALA A 34 -2.82 -17.74 23.32
C ALA A 34 -2.67 -16.23 23.21
N TYR A 35 -1.47 -15.74 22.93
CA TYR A 35 -1.20 -14.30 22.79
C TYR A 35 -1.98 -13.68 21.61
N CYS A 36 -2.27 -14.46 20.57
CA CYS A 36 -3.16 -14.06 19.46
C CYS A 36 -4.59 -13.67 19.91
N GLN A 37 -5.03 -14.03 21.12
CA GLN A 37 -6.29 -13.53 21.71
C GLN A 37 -6.22 -12.02 22.05
N TYR A 38 -5.01 -11.50 22.23
CA TYR A 38 -4.72 -10.12 22.58
C TYR A 38 -3.80 -9.51 21.50
N PRO A 39 -4.27 -9.33 20.26
CA PRO A 39 -3.39 -8.94 19.16
C PRO A 39 -2.71 -7.57 19.35
N PHE A 40 -3.19 -6.73 20.27
CA PHE A 40 -2.59 -5.43 20.55
C PHE A 40 -1.22 -5.48 21.24
N ILE A 41 -0.85 -6.61 21.88
CA ILE A 41 0.49 -6.79 22.49
C ILE A 41 1.50 -7.40 21.53
N LEU A 42 1.05 -7.98 20.42
CA LEU A 42 1.92 -8.53 19.39
C LEU A 42 2.47 -7.39 18.52
N SER A 43 3.78 -7.36 18.32
CA SER A 43 4.40 -6.38 17.43
C SER A 43 3.98 -6.63 15.97
N ILE A 44 4.15 -5.62 15.11
CA ILE A 44 3.98 -5.80 13.67
C ILE A 44 4.97 -6.82 13.08
N VAL A 45 6.15 -6.99 13.69
CA VAL A 45 7.15 -7.98 13.27
C VAL A 45 6.62 -9.39 13.51
N ALA A 46 6.09 -9.67 14.71
CA ALA A 46 5.47 -10.95 15.04
C ALA A 46 4.27 -11.25 14.13
N LYS A 47 3.38 -10.28 13.92
CA LYS A 47 2.20 -10.45 13.05
C LYS A 47 2.59 -10.70 11.59
N ARG A 48 3.61 -10.01 11.08
CA ARG A 48 4.20 -10.27 9.76
C ARG A 48 4.69 -11.71 9.66
N VAL A 49 5.42 -12.21 10.65
CA VAL A 49 5.89 -13.61 10.66
C VAL A 49 4.72 -14.59 10.61
N ILE A 50 3.67 -14.39 11.42
CA ILE A 50 2.46 -15.23 11.39
C ILE A 50 1.84 -15.20 9.99
N LEU A 51 1.67 -14.02 9.41
CA LEU A 51 1.06 -13.84 8.08
C LEU A 51 1.90 -14.51 6.99
N THR A 52 3.21 -14.31 6.99
CA THR A 52 4.13 -14.92 6.02
C THR A 52 4.12 -16.44 6.17
N LYS A 53 4.19 -16.98 7.38
CA LYS A 53 4.19 -18.43 7.59
C LYS A 53 2.85 -19.08 7.24
N ASP A 54 1.73 -18.44 7.58
CA ASP A 54 0.39 -18.87 7.16
C ASP A 54 0.28 -18.84 5.63
N SER A 55 0.78 -17.78 4.98
CA SER A 55 0.83 -17.67 3.52
C SER A 55 1.66 -18.79 2.88
N GLU A 56 2.88 -19.04 3.34
CA GLU A 56 3.79 -20.09 2.86
C GLU A 56 3.13 -21.47 2.95
N GLN A 57 2.45 -21.76 4.06
CA GLN A 57 1.74 -23.03 4.20
C GLN A 57 0.56 -23.16 3.25
N GLN A 58 -0.22 -22.09 3.07
CA GLN A 58 -1.27 -22.09 2.06
C GLN A 58 -0.70 -22.29 0.65
N MET A 59 0.45 -21.67 0.33
CA MET A 59 1.16 -21.89 -0.95
C MET A 59 1.54 -23.35 -1.12
N ILE A 60 2.19 -23.96 -0.12
CA ILE A 60 2.61 -25.37 -0.16
C ILE A 60 1.41 -26.31 -0.36
N LEU A 61 0.31 -26.06 0.36
CA LEU A 61 -0.92 -26.86 0.23
C LEU A 61 -1.53 -26.73 -1.18
N ARG A 62 -1.54 -25.52 -1.75
CA ARG A 62 -2.05 -25.26 -3.11
C ARG A 62 -1.17 -25.89 -4.19
N ALA A 63 0.14 -25.79 -4.04
CA ALA A 63 1.13 -26.47 -4.86
C ALA A 63 0.92 -27.99 -4.85
N ARG A 64 0.82 -28.61 -3.66
CA ARG A 64 0.58 -30.06 -3.50
C ARG A 64 -0.73 -30.51 -4.13
N ARG A 65 -1.83 -29.77 -3.93
CA ARG A 65 -3.12 -30.06 -4.58
C ARG A 65 -3.03 -29.98 -6.10
N SER A 66 -2.34 -28.98 -6.63
CA SER A 66 -2.14 -28.82 -8.08
C SER A 66 -1.35 -29.99 -8.66
N LEU A 67 -0.29 -30.42 -7.99
CA LEU A 67 0.52 -31.57 -8.36
C LEU A 67 -0.31 -32.86 -8.37
N ALA A 68 -1.04 -33.13 -7.28
CA ALA A 68 -1.90 -34.30 -7.18
C ALA A 68 -2.95 -34.35 -8.31
N ALA A 69 -3.56 -33.21 -8.65
CA ALA A 69 -4.53 -33.12 -9.74
C ALA A 69 -3.92 -33.33 -11.14
N LYS A 70 -2.64 -33.02 -11.38
CA LYS A 70 -1.96 -33.34 -12.65
C LYS A 70 -1.55 -34.81 -12.72
N VAL A 71 -1.04 -35.36 -11.62
CA VAL A 71 -0.70 -36.79 -11.52
C VAL A 71 -1.94 -37.66 -11.75
N ALA A 72 -3.07 -37.31 -11.14
CA ALA A 72 -4.35 -37.99 -11.38
C ALA A 72 -4.80 -37.95 -12.85
N ARG A 73 -4.40 -36.89 -13.58
CA ARG A 73 -4.66 -36.72 -15.02
C ARG A 73 -3.56 -37.28 -15.92
N HIS A 74 -2.58 -38.02 -15.37
CA HIS A 74 -1.45 -38.59 -16.09
C HIS A 74 -0.63 -37.57 -16.90
N GLN A 75 -0.59 -36.32 -16.43
CA GLN A 75 0.19 -35.25 -17.04
C GLN A 75 1.55 -35.11 -16.36
N ALA A 76 2.61 -34.96 -17.15
CA ALA A 76 3.94 -34.70 -16.64
C ALA A 76 3.97 -33.41 -15.80
N PRO A 77 4.45 -33.44 -14.55
CA PRO A 77 4.57 -32.23 -13.74
C PRO A 77 5.67 -31.34 -14.31
N GLN A 78 5.34 -30.05 -14.44
CA GLN A 78 6.29 -28.99 -14.81
C GLN A 78 6.55 -28.13 -13.58
N ILE A 79 7.77 -27.59 -13.45
CA ILE A 79 8.19 -26.74 -12.32
C ILE A 79 7.25 -25.52 -12.17
N ASP A 80 6.77 -24.98 -13.29
CA ASP A 80 5.87 -23.83 -13.33
C ASP A 80 4.54 -24.05 -12.59
N ILE A 81 4.17 -25.30 -12.26
CA ILE A 81 2.96 -25.59 -11.51
C ILE A 81 2.97 -25.00 -10.08
N PHE A 82 4.16 -24.75 -9.55
CA PHE A 82 4.38 -24.24 -8.19
C PHE A 82 4.27 -22.71 -8.10
N PHE A 83 4.20 -22.02 -9.24
CA PHE A 83 4.23 -20.57 -9.34
C PHE A 83 2.94 -20.01 -9.93
N LEU A 84 2.60 -18.79 -9.53
CA LEU A 84 1.70 -17.93 -10.27
C LEU A 84 2.54 -17.18 -11.30
N ASN A 85 2.57 -17.70 -12.52
CA ASN A 85 3.31 -17.08 -13.61
C ASN A 85 2.43 -16.03 -14.28
N ILE A 86 2.82 -14.75 -14.21
CA ILE A 86 2.16 -13.64 -14.88
C ILE A 86 3.00 -13.24 -16.10
N ARG A 87 2.39 -13.31 -17.29
CA ARG A 87 3.03 -13.00 -18.58
C ARG A 87 2.34 -11.81 -19.22
N VAL A 88 3.05 -10.70 -19.34
CA VAL A 88 2.46 -9.42 -19.75
C VAL A 88 3.31 -8.72 -20.82
N ARG A 89 2.68 -7.91 -21.67
CA ARG A 89 3.38 -7.01 -22.58
C ARG A 89 3.44 -5.61 -21.97
N ARG A 90 4.58 -4.92 -22.10
CA ARG A 90 4.71 -3.53 -21.62
C ARG A 90 3.63 -2.62 -22.20
N SER A 91 3.32 -2.77 -23.49
CA SER A 91 2.30 -1.97 -24.18
C SER A 91 0.85 -2.25 -23.75
N HIS A 92 0.59 -3.35 -23.05
CA HIS A 92 -0.76 -3.81 -22.70
C HIS A 92 -0.83 -4.25 -21.22
N LEU A 93 -0.11 -3.53 -20.36
CA LEU A 93 0.19 -3.96 -18.99
C LEU A 93 -1.08 -4.25 -18.17
N ILE A 94 -2.02 -3.30 -18.14
CA ILE A 94 -3.27 -3.43 -17.37
C ILE A 94 -4.13 -4.57 -17.93
N SER A 95 -4.40 -4.56 -19.23
CA SER A 95 -5.27 -5.56 -19.86
C SER A 95 -4.72 -6.98 -19.75
N ASP A 96 -3.41 -7.17 -19.95
CA ASP A 96 -2.77 -8.47 -19.81
C ASP A 96 -2.80 -8.93 -18.34
N SER A 97 -2.54 -8.01 -17.39
CA SER A 97 -2.59 -8.32 -15.95
C SER A 97 -4.00 -8.71 -15.49
N LEU A 98 -5.04 -7.99 -15.95
CA LEU A 98 -6.44 -8.33 -15.71
C LEU A 98 -6.76 -9.75 -16.20
N ASN A 99 -6.42 -10.05 -17.45
CA ASN A 99 -6.68 -11.34 -18.06
C ASN A 99 -5.94 -12.48 -17.34
N GLU A 100 -4.66 -12.27 -17.01
CA GLU A 100 -3.85 -13.26 -16.31
C GLU A 100 -4.39 -13.53 -14.90
N ILE A 101 -4.80 -12.50 -14.16
CA ILE A 101 -5.38 -12.65 -12.81
C ILE A 101 -6.76 -13.30 -12.87
N ALA A 102 -7.62 -12.88 -13.81
CA ALA A 102 -8.96 -13.45 -14.00
C ALA A 102 -8.90 -14.95 -14.35
N THR A 103 -7.96 -15.34 -15.21
CA THR A 103 -7.79 -16.75 -15.60
C THR A 103 -7.14 -17.61 -14.51
N LYS A 104 -6.34 -17.02 -13.63
CA LYS A 104 -5.53 -17.72 -12.61
C LYS A 104 -6.00 -17.51 -11.17
N GLN A 105 -7.28 -17.20 -10.97
CA GLN A 105 -7.90 -17.01 -9.64
C GLN A 105 -7.59 -18.14 -8.63
N LYS A 106 -7.51 -19.39 -9.09
CA LYS A 106 -7.21 -20.57 -8.23
C LYS A 106 -5.74 -20.63 -7.77
N ASP A 107 -4.88 -19.92 -8.48
CA ASP A 107 -3.42 -19.95 -8.35
C ASP A 107 -2.87 -18.68 -7.69
N LEU A 108 -3.73 -17.70 -7.32
CA LEU A 108 -3.33 -16.45 -6.66
C LEU A 108 -2.54 -16.66 -5.36
N LYS A 109 -2.74 -17.81 -4.72
CA LYS A 109 -2.03 -18.25 -3.52
C LYS A 109 -0.80 -19.11 -3.83
N LYS A 110 -0.15 -18.92 -4.98
CA LYS A 110 1.16 -19.52 -5.31
C LYS A 110 2.23 -18.43 -5.31
N LYS A 111 3.50 -18.84 -5.30
CA LYS A 111 4.63 -17.89 -5.37
C LYS A 111 4.58 -17.13 -6.70
N LEU A 112 4.59 -15.80 -6.65
CA LEU A 112 4.50 -14.95 -7.84
C LEU A 112 5.81 -15.00 -8.65
N LYS A 113 5.67 -15.03 -9.97
CA LYS A 113 6.76 -14.85 -10.93
C LYS A 113 6.25 -14.07 -12.13
N VAL A 114 6.94 -13.00 -12.51
CA VAL A 114 6.55 -12.16 -13.64
C VAL A 114 7.53 -12.32 -14.81
N SER A 115 7.00 -12.26 -16.03
CA SER A 115 7.82 -12.20 -17.25
C SER A 115 7.20 -11.24 -18.27
N PHE A 116 8.03 -10.40 -18.86
CA PHE A 116 7.64 -9.55 -19.99
C PHE A 116 7.80 -10.33 -21.30
N ILE A 117 6.75 -10.36 -22.11
CA ILE A 117 6.77 -11.09 -23.38
C ILE A 117 7.85 -10.48 -24.30
N SER A 118 8.67 -11.34 -24.89
CA SER A 118 9.80 -10.99 -25.76
C SER A 118 11.03 -10.39 -25.07
N GLU A 119 11.08 -10.38 -23.73
CA GLU A 119 12.26 -9.94 -22.98
C GLU A 119 12.96 -11.14 -22.30
N PRO A 120 14.26 -11.36 -22.56
CA PRO A 120 15.01 -12.40 -21.87
C PRO A 120 15.23 -11.99 -20.41
N GLY A 121 14.64 -12.72 -19.46
CA GLY A 121 14.84 -12.45 -18.04
C GLY A 121 14.39 -13.59 -17.14
N LEU A 122 15.22 -13.95 -16.17
CA LEU A 122 14.82 -14.80 -15.05
C LEU A 122 14.44 -13.89 -13.88
N ASP A 123 13.17 -13.96 -13.49
CA ASP A 123 12.68 -13.16 -12.37
C ASP A 123 13.23 -13.68 -11.04
N MET A 124 14.20 -12.93 -10.51
CA MET A 124 14.74 -13.08 -9.16
C MET A 124 14.13 -12.03 -8.20
N GLY A 125 12.97 -11.46 -8.55
CA GLY A 125 12.24 -10.43 -7.80
C GLY A 125 12.23 -9.06 -8.49
N GLY A 126 13.20 -8.79 -9.38
CA GLY A 126 13.31 -7.51 -10.09
C GLY A 126 12.17 -7.24 -11.06
N LEU A 127 11.78 -8.25 -11.87
CA LEU A 127 10.68 -8.11 -12.84
C LEU A 127 9.34 -8.01 -12.13
N THR A 128 9.16 -8.74 -11.03
CA THR A 128 7.97 -8.61 -10.19
C THR A 128 7.84 -7.20 -9.60
N LYS A 129 8.91 -6.62 -9.05
CA LYS A 129 8.91 -5.24 -8.53
C LYS A 129 8.57 -4.22 -9.62
N GLU A 130 9.18 -4.37 -10.79
CA GLU A 130 8.94 -3.50 -11.94
C GLU A 130 7.47 -3.56 -12.38
N TRP A 131 6.90 -4.76 -12.48
CA TRP A 131 5.50 -4.95 -12.85
C TRP A 131 4.53 -4.25 -11.89
N PHE A 132 4.73 -4.37 -10.57
CA PHE A 132 3.93 -3.64 -9.59
C PHE A 132 4.06 -2.12 -9.77
N LEU A 133 5.29 -1.62 -9.90
CA LEU A 133 5.55 -0.19 -10.04
C LEU A 133 4.85 0.40 -11.26
N LEU A 134 4.98 -0.24 -12.42
CA LEU A 134 4.37 0.22 -13.67
C LEU A 134 2.83 0.20 -13.60
N LEU A 135 2.24 -0.85 -13.01
CA LEU A 135 0.78 -0.94 -12.86
C LEU A 135 0.23 0.15 -11.94
N ILE A 136 0.85 0.34 -10.77
CA ILE A 136 0.40 1.35 -9.82
C ILE A 136 0.50 2.75 -10.45
N ARG A 137 1.60 3.07 -11.14
CA ARG A 137 1.74 4.37 -11.81
C ARG A 137 0.69 4.62 -12.88
N GLN A 138 0.39 3.61 -13.70
CA GLN A 138 -0.58 3.77 -14.78
C GLN A 138 -2.01 3.95 -14.24
N ILE A 139 -2.38 3.20 -13.20
CA ILE A 139 -3.74 3.21 -12.64
C ILE A 139 -4.02 4.47 -11.80
N PHE A 140 -3.01 4.99 -11.11
CA PHE A 140 -3.13 6.21 -10.30
C PHE A 140 -2.86 7.49 -11.10
N HIS A 141 -2.62 7.37 -12.40
CA HIS A 141 -2.49 8.53 -13.27
C HIS A 141 -3.82 9.31 -13.33
N PRO A 142 -3.82 10.66 -13.22
CA PRO A 142 -5.06 11.45 -13.25
C PRO A 142 -5.96 11.16 -14.46
N ASP A 143 -5.35 11.00 -15.64
CA ASP A 143 -6.08 10.69 -16.89
C ASP A 143 -6.76 9.31 -16.89
N TYR A 144 -6.35 8.40 -16.00
CA TYR A 144 -6.96 7.09 -15.87
C TYR A 144 -8.33 7.17 -15.17
N GLY A 145 -8.50 8.14 -14.27
CA GLY A 145 -9.81 8.49 -13.70
C GLY A 145 -10.35 7.58 -12.60
N MET A 146 -9.61 6.55 -12.16
CA MET A 146 -10.07 5.65 -11.08
C MET A 146 -9.98 6.26 -9.68
N PHE A 147 -8.95 7.08 -9.45
CA PHE A 147 -8.61 7.67 -8.17
C PHE A 147 -8.34 9.16 -8.30
N VAL A 148 -8.72 9.92 -7.29
CA VAL A 148 -8.50 11.37 -7.18
C VAL A 148 -7.38 11.64 -6.19
N TYR A 149 -6.38 12.41 -6.61
CA TYR A 149 -5.30 12.86 -5.74
C TYR A 149 -5.73 14.08 -4.93
N HIS A 150 -5.54 14.04 -3.62
CA HIS A 150 -5.80 15.13 -2.69
C HIS A 150 -4.47 15.76 -2.23
N PRO A 151 -4.08 16.95 -2.74
CA PRO A 151 -2.76 17.53 -2.47
C PRO A 151 -2.53 17.92 -1.01
N ARG A 152 -3.60 18.29 -0.29
CA ARG A 152 -3.54 18.72 1.13
C ARG A 152 -3.15 17.58 2.06
N SER A 153 -3.65 16.39 1.78
CA SER A 153 -3.45 15.17 2.58
C SER A 153 -2.40 14.24 1.95
N ASN A 154 -1.93 14.55 0.73
CA ASN A 154 -0.99 13.74 -0.05
C ASN A 154 -1.45 12.28 -0.16
N CYS A 155 -2.73 12.09 -0.48
CA CYS A 155 -3.31 10.76 -0.61
C CYS A 155 -4.21 10.66 -1.85
N TYR A 156 -4.48 9.42 -2.26
CA TYR A 156 -5.46 9.11 -3.29
C TYR A 156 -6.74 8.61 -2.64
N TRP A 157 -7.88 9.00 -3.21
CA TRP A 157 -9.20 8.48 -2.86
C TRP A 157 -9.94 7.98 -4.10
N PHE A 158 -10.97 7.17 -3.90
CA PHE A 158 -11.77 6.63 -5.00
C PHE A 158 -12.57 7.77 -5.64
N SER A 159 -12.55 7.85 -6.97
CA SER A 159 -13.40 8.80 -7.70
C SER A 159 -14.87 8.47 -7.47
N VAL A 160 -15.70 9.51 -7.32
CA VAL A 160 -17.16 9.37 -7.21
C VAL A 160 -17.84 9.30 -8.58
N ALA A 161 -17.12 9.64 -9.66
CA ALA A 161 -17.63 9.52 -11.02
C ALA A 161 -18.07 8.08 -11.33
N GLN A 162 -19.14 7.95 -12.09
CA GLN A 162 -19.70 6.65 -12.47
C GLN A 162 -18.79 5.98 -13.52
N ILE A 163 -18.28 4.78 -13.21
CA ILE A 163 -17.36 4.03 -14.08
C ILE A 163 -17.95 2.69 -14.48
N GLU A 164 -17.77 2.32 -15.76
CA GLU A 164 -18.30 1.12 -16.38
C GLU A 164 -17.54 -0.18 -15.99
N ASN A 165 -16.30 -0.09 -15.47
CA ASN A 165 -15.42 -1.24 -15.24
C ASN A 165 -14.97 -1.45 -13.78
N LEU A 166 -15.73 -2.25 -13.02
CA LEU A 166 -15.37 -2.65 -11.65
C LEU A 166 -14.18 -3.63 -11.58
N GLN A 167 -13.77 -4.24 -12.70
CA GLN A 167 -12.70 -5.25 -12.69
C GLN A 167 -11.32 -4.65 -12.36
N GLU A 168 -11.09 -3.39 -12.69
CA GLU A 168 -9.84 -2.70 -12.41
C GLU A 168 -9.69 -2.35 -10.92
N TYR A 169 -10.78 -2.00 -10.26
CA TYR A 169 -10.78 -1.88 -8.80
C TYR A 169 -10.47 -3.21 -8.14
N ASN A 170 -11.05 -4.31 -8.64
CA ASN A 170 -10.70 -5.65 -8.19
C ASN A 170 -9.22 -5.98 -8.41
N LEU A 171 -8.65 -5.61 -9.57
CA LEU A 171 -7.22 -5.77 -9.85
C LEU A 171 -6.36 -5.10 -8.79
N ILE A 172 -6.60 -3.82 -8.48
CA ILE A 172 -5.82 -3.10 -7.45
C ILE A 172 -5.91 -3.81 -6.10
N GLY A 173 -7.09 -4.32 -5.75
CA GLY A 173 -7.27 -5.18 -4.58
C GLY A 173 -6.36 -6.41 -4.63
N VAL A 174 -6.39 -7.17 -5.73
CA VAL A 174 -5.54 -8.36 -5.92
C VAL A 174 -4.07 -7.99 -5.84
N LEU A 175 -3.63 -6.87 -6.45
CA LEU A 175 -2.24 -6.42 -6.39
C LEU A 175 -1.79 -6.14 -4.95
N MET A 176 -2.61 -5.43 -4.17
CA MET A 176 -2.34 -5.21 -2.75
C MET A 176 -2.27 -6.53 -1.98
N GLY A 177 -3.17 -7.47 -2.27
CA GLY A 177 -3.15 -8.79 -1.67
C GLY A 177 -1.89 -9.60 -2.03
N LEU A 178 -1.49 -9.61 -3.30
CA LEU A 178 -0.28 -10.26 -3.78
C LEU A 178 0.98 -9.63 -3.16
N ALA A 179 1.01 -8.31 -3.00
CA ALA A 179 2.12 -7.60 -2.40
C ALA A 179 2.33 -8.06 -0.95
N VAL A 180 1.28 -8.04 -0.13
CA VAL A 180 1.32 -8.56 1.25
C VAL A 180 1.73 -10.04 1.28
N TYR A 181 1.12 -10.86 0.43
CA TYR A 181 1.35 -12.31 0.37
C TYR A 181 2.77 -12.69 -0.08
N ASN A 182 3.46 -11.81 -0.82
CA ASN A 182 4.85 -12.01 -1.27
C ASN A 182 5.86 -11.10 -0.54
N SER A 183 5.44 -10.38 0.52
CA SER A 183 6.30 -9.45 1.27
C SER A 183 6.95 -8.37 0.40
N ILE A 184 6.17 -7.82 -0.54
CA ILE A 184 6.56 -6.73 -1.43
C ILE A 184 5.82 -5.47 -0.98
N ILE A 185 6.54 -4.34 -0.91
CA ILE A 185 5.93 -3.04 -0.64
C ILE A 185 5.47 -2.38 -1.94
N LEU A 186 4.37 -1.64 -1.87
CA LEU A 186 3.81 -0.86 -2.97
C LEU A 186 3.93 0.63 -2.68
N ASP A 187 4.18 1.41 -3.73
CA ASP A 187 4.18 2.88 -3.66
C ASP A 187 2.74 3.42 -3.72
N LEU A 188 1.96 3.11 -2.69
CA LEU A 188 0.56 3.49 -2.55
C LEU A 188 0.38 4.51 -1.43
N HIS A 189 -0.40 5.54 -1.72
CA HIS A 189 -0.69 6.63 -0.78
C HIS A 189 -2.19 6.69 -0.49
N PHE A 190 -2.73 5.63 0.10
CA PHE A 190 -4.11 5.65 0.60
C PHE A 190 -4.16 6.18 2.04
N PRO A 191 -5.24 6.87 2.45
CA PRO A 191 -5.45 7.23 3.84
C PRO A 191 -5.77 5.99 4.70
N THR A 192 -5.51 6.04 6.01
CA THR A 192 -5.74 4.92 6.95
C THR A 192 -7.18 4.39 6.93
N ILE A 193 -8.17 5.26 6.67
CA ILE A 193 -9.58 4.90 6.49
C ILE A 193 -9.81 3.86 5.37
N CYS A 194 -8.97 3.84 4.33
CA CYS A 194 -8.99 2.79 3.30
C CYS A 194 -8.71 1.41 3.95
N TYR A 195 -7.64 1.29 4.72
CA TYR A 195 -7.31 0.03 5.38
C TYR A 195 -8.32 -0.36 6.47
N LYS A 196 -8.95 0.61 7.13
CA LYS A 196 -10.08 0.39 8.05
C LYS A 196 -11.27 -0.24 7.33
N LYS A 197 -11.60 0.22 6.12
CA LYS A 197 -12.64 -0.35 5.27
C LYS A 197 -12.26 -1.75 4.78
N LEU A 198 -10.98 -2.02 4.45
CA LEU A 198 -10.49 -3.37 4.10
C LEU A 198 -10.72 -4.39 5.22
N LEU A 199 -10.66 -3.95 6.48
CA LEU A 199 -10.92 -4.77 7.66
C LEU A 199 -12.39 -4.73 8.13
N SER A 200 -13.31 -4.22 7.31
CA SER A 200 -14.73 -4.08 7.67
C SER A 200 -15.64 -4.92 6.76
N PRO A 201 -15.78 -6.24 7.00
CA PRO A 201 -15.08 -7.07 8.01
C PRO A 201 -13.73 -7.63 7.50
N PRO A 202 -12.86 -8.14 8.38
CA PRO A 202 -11.57 -8.72 7.98
C PRO A 202 -11.71 -10.16 7.45
N ILE A 203 -12.86 -10.80 7.66
CA ILE A 203 -13.22 -12.10 7.07
C ILE A 203 -14.41 -11.85 6.16
N VAL A 204 -14.27 -12.23 4.88
CA VAL A 204 -15.32 -12.07 3.88
C VAL A 204 -16.56 -12.87 4.26
N PRO A 205 -17.72 -12.23 4.49
CA PRO A 205 -18.98 -12.90 4.75
C PRO A 205 -19.56 -13.53 3.48
N ILE A 206 -20.51 -14.44 3.64
CA ILE A 206 -21.25 -15.04 2.51
C ILE A 206 -22.00 -13.95 1.73
N ASN A 207 -22.62 -12.99 2.44
CA ASN A 207 -23.27 -11.85 1.82
C ASN A 207 -22.31 -10.66 1.76
N VAL A 208 -21.89 -10.30 0.56
CA VAL A 208 -20.92 -9.23 0.30
C VAL A 208 -21.56 -7.83 0.15
N SER A 209 -22.86 -7.68 0.39
CA SER A 209 -23.56 -6.39 0.26
C SER A 209 -23.23 -5.38 1.37
N SER A 210 -22.48 -5.78 2.40
CA SER A 210 -22.14 -4.93 3.55
C SER A 210 -20.64 -4.88 3.85
N VAL A 211 -19.80 -5.30 2.91
CA VAL A 211 -18.34 -5.28 3.06
C VAL A 211 -17.77 -3.93 2.64
N GLY A 212 -16.63 -3.58 3.22
CA GLY A 212 -15.97 -2.31 2.94
C GLY A 212 -16.70 -1.10 3.52
N ILE A 213 -17.68 -1.27 4.43
CA ILE A 213 -18.47 -0.18 4.98
C ILE A 213 -18.02 0.14 6.40
N ILE A 214 -17.75 1.41 6.69
CA ILE A 214 -17.53 1.89 8.05
C ILE A 214 -18.87 2.21 8.69
N ARG A 215 -19.22 1.51 9.76
CA ARG A 215 -20.51 1.67 10.45
C ARG A 215 -20.65 3.00 11.20
N ARG A 216 -19.54 3.58 11.62
CA ARG A 216 -19.48 4.84 12.38
C ARG A 216 -18.34 5.68 11.82
N PRO A 217 -18.54 6.32 10.66
CA PRO A 217 -17.54 7.22 10.12
C PRO A 217 -17.40 8.43 11.04
N THR A 218 -16.18 8.93 11.20
CA THR A 218 -15.92 10.12 12.02
C THR A 218 -15.35 11.28 11.21
N ILE A 219 -15.36 12.47 11.78
CA ILE A 219 -14.77 13.66 11.17
C ILE A 219 -13.26 13.49 10.96
N GLU A 220 -12.59 12.75 11.86
CA GLU A 220 -11.17 12.41 11.74
C GLU A 220 -10.91 11.42 10.59
N ASP A 221 -11.83 10.49 10.33
CA ASP A 221 -11.74 9.61 9.15
C ASP A 221 -11.79 10.46 7.86
N LEU A 222 -12.67 11.46 7.79
CA LEU A 222 -12.75 12.39 6.66
C LEU A 222 -11.51 13.30 6.57
N ALA A 223 -10.96 13.75 7.70
CA ALA A 223 -9.80 14.63 7.75
C ALA A 223 -8.56 14.05 7.05
N GLN A 224 -8.44 12.72 7.03
CA GLN A 224 -7.36 12.02 6.34
C GLN A 224 -7.41 12.17 4.81
N ILE A 225 -8.58 12.49 4.25
CA ILE A 225 -8.78 12.71 2.81
C ILE A 225 -8.93 14.21 2.54
N MET A 226 -9.89 14.85 3.21
CA MET A 226 -10.34 16.22 2.97
C MET A 226 -10.30 17.04 4.27
N PRO A 227 -9.11 17.47 4.72
CA PRO A 227 -8.95 18.19 5.99
C PRO A 227 -9.71 19.52 6.02
N ASP A 228 -9.79 20.23 4.89
CA ASP A 228 -10.50 21.52 4.80
C ASP A 228 -12.02 21.35 4.99
N ILE A 229 -12.59 20.28 4.42
CA ILE A 229 -14.02 19.95 4.60
C ILE A 229 -14.27 19.47 6.03
N SER A 230 -13.40 18.61 6.55
CA SER A 230 -13.48 18.14 7.94
C SER A 230 -13.49 19.31 8.93
N LYS A 231 -12.63 20.31 8.72
CA LYS A 231 -12.62 21.56 9.50
C LYS A 231 -13.94 22.32 9.36
N SER A 232 -14.44 22.49 8.14
CA SER A 232 -15.71 23.19 7.88
C SER A 232 -16.91 22.51 8.56
N LEU A 233 -16.99 21.16 8.53
CA LEU A 233 -18.03 20.40 9.21
C LEU A 233 -17.89 20.48 10.74
N THR A 234 -16.66 20.54 11.26
CA THR A 234 -16.41 20.76 12.69
C THR A 234 -16.91 22.15 13.11
N GLU A 235 -16.63 23.18 12.32
CA GLU A 235 -17.09 24.55 12.56
C GLU A 235 -18.62 24.62 12.54
N LEU A 236 -19.29 23.95 11.60
CA LEU A 236 -20.76 23.82 11.56
C LEU A 236 -21.33 23.26 12.86
N LEU A 237 -20.71 22.21 13.42
CA LEU A 237 -21.16 21.55 14.66
C LEU A 237 -21.03 22.42 15.91
N ILE A 238 -20.10 23.37 15.93
CA ILE A 238 -19.88 24.26 17.09
C ILE A 238 -20.41 25.67 16.85
N TYR A 239 -20.98 25.94 15.69
CA TYR A 239 -21.50 27.26 15.33
C TYR A 239 -22.61 27.70 16.31
N GLU A 240 -22.49 28.92 16.83
CA GLU A 240 -23.44 29.48 17.81
C GLU A 240 -24.54 30.35 17.18
N GLY A 241 -24.39 30.74 15.91
CA GLY A 241 -25.37 31.55 15.16
C GLY A 241 -26.54 30.73 14.61
N ASN A 242 -27.33 31.34 13.71
CA ASN A 242 -28.43 30.66 13.04
C ASN A 242 -27.89 29.93 11.80
N VAL A 243 -27.77 28.61 11.90
CA VAL A 243 -27.20 27.78 10.83
C VAL A 243 -27.96 27.92 9.51
N GLU A 244 -29.30 28.03 9.55
CA GLU A 244 -30.13 28.10 8.35
C GLU A 244 -29.92 29.43 7.61
N ASP A 245 -30.03 30.54 8.34
CA ASP A 245 -29.92 31.89 7.77
C ASP A 245 -28.47 32.24 7.38
N ASP A 246 -27.49 31.82 8.20
CA ASP A 246 -26.09 32.25 8.04
C ASP A 246 -25.33 31.39 7.01
N LEU A 247 -25.66 30.09 6.90
CA LEU A 247 -24.94 29.16 6.01
C LEU A 247 -25.75 28.72 4.78
N CYS A 248 -27.08 28.83 4.82
CA CYS A 248 -27.99 28.53 3.70
C CYS A 248 -27.69 27.18 3.00
N GLN A 249 -27.32 26.15 3.77
CA GLN A 249 -27.07 24.82 3.24
C GLN A 249 -28.33 23.96 3.24
N THR A 250 -28.39 22.99 2.34
CA THR A 250 -29.43 21.96 2.30
C THR A 250 -28.79 20.57 2.45
N PHE A 251 -29.60 19.52 2.57
CA PHE A 251 -29.11 18.13 2.68
C PHE A 251 -28.61 17.58 1.32
N GLN A 252 -27.66 18.27 0.72
CA GLN A 252 -26.97 17.89 -0.51
C GLN A 252 -25.47 18.08 -0.37
N VAL A 253 -24.70 17.38 -1.20
CA VAL A 253 -23.25 17.54 -1.31
C VAL A 253 -22.85 17.74 -2.76
N SER A 254 -21.88 18.62 -3.01
CA SER A 254 -21.36 18.89 -4.35
C SER A 254 -19.89 18.52 -4.45
N PHE A 255 -19.51 17.80 -5.49
CA PHE A 255 -18.14 17.38 -5.78
C PHE A 255 -17.71 17.91 -7.13
N GLU A 256 -16.50 18.47 -7.20
CA GLU A 256 -15.85 18.84 -8.45
C GLU A 256 -14.81 17.77 -8.82
N GLU A 257 -15.11 16.98 -9.85
CA GLU A 257 -14.18 16.00 -10.42
C GLU A 257 -14.06 16.23 -11.93
N PHE A 258 -12.84 16.18 -12.47
CA PHE A 258 -12.56 16.35 -13.91
C PHE A 258 -13.20 17.61 -14.55
N GLY A 259 -13.28 18.71 -13.79
CA GLY A 259 -13.87 19.97 -14.22
C GLY A 259 -15.40 19.98 -14.29
N ARG A 260 -16.06 18.99 -13.68
CA ARG A 260 -17.53 18.90 -13.57
C ARG A 260 -17.93 18.91 -12.11
N VAL A 261 -18.91 19.75 -11.80
CA VAL A 261 -19.55 19.78 -10.49
C VAL A 261 -20.81 18.93 -10.55
N GLU A 262 -20.88 17.91 -9.70
CA GLU A 262 -22.07 17.07 -9.52
C GLU A 262 -22.59 17.21 -8.11
N THR A 263 -23.91 17.32 -7.97
CA THR A 263 -24.60 17.51 -6.68
C THR A 263 -25.49 16.31 -6.39
N PHE A 264 -25.37 15.77 -5.17
CA PHE A 264 -26.06 14.56 -4.74
C PHE A 264 -26.88 14.83 -3.48
N PRO A 265 -28.16 14.40 -3.43
CA PRO A 265 -28.95 14.47 -2.21
C PRO A 265 -28.45 13.46 -1.18
N LEU A 266 -28.30 13.91 0.07
CA LEU A 266 -27.87 13.07 1.19
C LEU A 266 -29.01 12.24 1.79
N LYS A 267 -30.25 12.69 1.59
CA LYS A 267 -31.50 12.00 1.95
C LYS A 267 -32.62 12.37 0.98
N GLU A 268 -33.76 11.68 1.09
CA GLU A 268 -34.93 11.95 0.27
C GLU A 268 -35.37 13.42 0.38
N SER A 269 -35.60 14.07 -0.76
CA SER A 269 -35.90 15.51 -0.86
C SER A 269 -34.84 16.43 -0.25
N GLY A 270 -33.57 15.99 -0.19
CA GLY A 270 -32.48 16.72 0.45
C GLY A 270 -32.25 18.14 -0.08
N GLU A 271 -32.55 18.40 -1.35
CA GLU A 271 -32.56 19.73 -1.98
C GLU A 271 -33.47 20.75 -1.27
N SER A 272 -34.56 20.29 -0.67
CA SER A 272 -35.62 21.14 -0.11
C SER A 272 -35.56 21.21 1.42
N ILE A 273 -34.62 20.50 2.04
CA ILE A 273 -34.48 20.45 3.50
C ILE A 273 -33.26 21.29 3.88
N ALA A 274 -33.51 22.41 4.55
CA ALA A 274 -32.45 23.27 5.06
C ALA A 274 -31.70 22.61 6.23
N VAL A 275 -30.41 22.90 6.34
CA VAL A 275 -29.61 22.55 7.50
C VAL A 275 -29.84 23.60 8.58
N THR A 276 -30.21 23.17 9.78
CA THR A 276 -30.54 23.99 10.94
C THR A 276 -29.69 23.60 12.15
N ASN A 277 -29.74 24.37 13.24
CA ASN A 277 -29.03 24.05 14.47
C ASN A 277 -29.46 22.69 15.07
N GLU A 278 -30.72 22.28 14.87
CA GLU A 278 -31.28 21.02 15.37
C GLU A 278 -30.87 19.80 14.54
N ASN A 279 -30.68 19.96 13.23
CA ASN A 279 -30.45 18.85 12.30
C ASN A 279 -29.00 18.77 11.76
N ARG A 280 -28.12 19.71 12.13
CA ARG A 280 -26.72 19.75 11.68
C ARG A 280 -25.92 18.48 11.98
N GLU A 281 -26.20 17.81 13.10
CA GLU A 281 -25.54 16.54 13.44
C GLU A 281 -25.92 15.44 12.45
N GLU A 282 -27.20 15.36 12.06
CA GLU A 282 -27.68 14.44 11.04
C GLU A 282 -27.03 14.74 9.69
N TYR A 283 -26.98 16.01 9.29
CA TYR A 283 -26.32 16.45 8.06
C TYR A 283 -24.86 15.98 8.01
N VAL A 284 -24.09 16.23 9.08
CA VAL A 284 -22.68 15.80 9.16
C VAL A 284 -22.55 14.29 9.09
N GLN A 285 -23.37 13.52 9.80
CA GLN A 285 -23.32 12.06 9.74
C GLN A 285 -23.65 11.51 8.35
N LEU A 286 -24.67 12.07 7.69
CA LEU A 286 -25.03 11.68 6.31
C LEU A 286 -23.95 12.08 5.30
N TYR A 287 -23.32 13.24 5.47
CA TYR A 287 -22.19 13.69 4.66
C TYR A 287 -21.03 12.70 4.78
N LEU A 288 -20.63 12.35 6.01
CA LEU A 288 -19.55 11.40 6.27
C LEU A 288 -19.84 10.02 5.67
N ASP A 289 -21.04 9.49 5.89
CA ASP A 289 -21.45 8.19 5.33
C ASP A 289 -21.52 8.21 3.80
N TRP A 290 -21.97 9.32 3.21
CA TRP A 290 -22.02 9.43 1.76
C TRP A 290 -20.62 9.39 1.15
N VAL A 291 -19.70 10.24 1.64
CA VAL A 291 -18.33 10.35 1.11
C VAL A 291 -17.52 9.08 1.34
N LEU A 292 -17.58 8.55 2.57
CA LEU A 292 -16.71 7.45 2.97
C LEU A 292 -17.28 6.09 2.59
N ASN A 293 -18.59 5.96 2.38
CA ASN A 293 -19.23 4.68 2.05
C ASN A 293 -20.03 4.72 0.75
N LYS A 294 -21.12 5.49 0.67
CA LYS A 294 -22.12 5.35 -0.41
C LYS A 294 -21.59 5.69 -1.79
N ALA A 295 -20.89 6.83 -1.93
CA ALA A 295 -20.43 7.36 -3.21
C ALA A 295 -19.48 6.41 -3.95
N ILE A 296 -18.74 5.60 -3.19
CA ILE A 296 -17.67 4.74 -3.70
C ILE A 296 -17.96 3.24 -3.47
N PHE A 297 -19.18 2.88 -3.05
CA PHE A 297 -19.45 1.55 -2.52
C PHE A 297 -19.15 0.43 -3.50
N GLU A 298 -19.55 0.57 -4.76
CA GLU A 298 -19.38 -0.46 -5.78
C GLU A 298 -17.91 -0.66 -6.17
N GLN A 299 -17.19 0.45 -6.37
CA GLN A 299 -15.75 0.50 -6.63
C GLN A 299 -14.98 -0.13 -5.47
N TYR A 300 -15.29 0.31 -4.25
CA TYR A 300 -14.64 -0.15 -3.04
C TYR A 300 -14.94 -1.62 -2.75
N ARG A 301 -16.16 -2.10 -3.01
CA ARG A 301 -16.53 -3.51 -2.86
C ARG A 301 -15.70 -4.39 -3.79
N ALA A 302 -15.54 -3.99 -5.05
CA ALA A 302 -14.71 -4.73 -6.01
C ALA A 302 -13.25 -4.80 -5.54
N PHE A 303 -12.70 -3.67 -5.08
CA PHE A 303 -11.37 -3.57 -4.48
C PHE A 303 -11.20 -4.46 -3.24
N TYR A 304 -12.14 -4.40 -2.30
CA TYR A 304 -12.17 -5.26 -1.11
C TYR A 304 -12.14 -6.74 -1.48
N LEU A 305 -12.98 -7.18 -2.42
CA LEU A 305 -13.03 -8.58 -2.85
C LEU A 305 -11.74 -9.01 -3.53
N GLY A 306 -11.09 -8.10 -4.26
CA GLY A 306 -9.78 -8.33 -4.87
C GLY A 306 -8.72 -8.64 -3.81
N PHE A 307 -8.60 -7.77 -2.81
CA PHE A 307 -7.65 -7.92 -1.70
C PHE A 307 -7.86 -9.24 -0.96
N HIS A 308 -9.10 -9.53 -0.59
CA HIS A 308 -9.43 -10.73 0.16
C HIS A 308 -9.32 -12.02 -0.66
N SER A 309 -9.36 -11.98 -2.00
CA SER A 309 -9.14 -13.18 -2.82
C SER A 309 -7.75 -13.80 -2.61
N VAL A 310 -6.76 -12.98 -2.25
CA VAL A 310 -5.39 -13.39 -1.94
C VAL A 310 -5.18 -13.50 -0.43
N CYS A 311 -5.57 -12.47 0.33
CA CYS A 311 -5.27 -12.35 1.76
C CYS A 311 -6.29 -13.02 2.69
N ALA A 312 -7.31 -13.72 2.20
CA ALA A 312 -8.28 -14.42 3.05
C ALA A 312 -7.59 -15.44 3.98
N SER A 313 -7.39 -15.02 5.23
CA SER A 313 -6.82 -15.77 6.35
C SER A 313 -7.28 -15.15 7.67
N ASN A 314 -7.37 -15.98 8.71
CA ASN A 314 -7.64 -15.50 10.08
C ASN A 314 -6.52 -14.60 10.60
N ALA A 315 -5.32 -14.65 10.02
CA ALA A 315 -4.21 -13.76 10.38
C ALA A 315 -4.59 -12.27 10.22
N LEU A 316 -5.52 -11.93 9.31
CA LEU A 316 -6.01 -10.55 9.17
C LEU A 316 -6.76 -10.05 10.41
N LEU A 317 -7.34 -10.93 11.23
CA LEU A 317 -8.00 -10.56 12.49
C LEU A 317 -7.01 -10.01 13.53
N LEU A 318 -5.72 -10.30 13.38
CA LEU A 318 -4.68 -9.83 14.30
C LEU A 318 -4.23 -8.40 13.99
N LEU A 319 -4.59 -7.88 12.81
CA LEU A 319 -4.06 -6.62 12.28
C LEU A 319 -4.98 -5.44 12.59
N ARG A 320 -4.35 -4.30 12.87
CA ARG A 320 -4.97 -2.97 12.87
C ARG A 320 -4.88 -2.34 11.48
N PRO A 321 -5.73 -1.34 11.14
CA PRO A 321 -5.65 -0.63 9.86
C PRO A 321 -4.25 -0.08 9.55
N GLU A 322 -3.58 0.54 10.53
CA GLU A 322 -2.23 1.11 10.42
C GLU A 322 -1.17 0.03 10.15
N GLU A 323 -1.38 -1.17 10.69
CA GLU A 323 -0.51 -2.32 10.46
C GLU A 323 -0.69 -2.89 9.05
N VAL A 324 -1.92 -2.90 8.51
CA VAL A 324 -2.17 -3.28 7.11
C VAL A 324 -1.53 -2.26 6.16
N GLU A 325 -1.65 -0.96 6.44
CA GLU A 325 -0.94 0.09 5.69
C GLU A 325 0.56 -0.18 5.68
N THR A 326 1.14 -0.44 6.85
CA THR A 326 2.58 -0.71 6.99
C THR A 326 2.99 -1.96 6.21
N LEU A 327 2.19 -3.03 6.21
CA LEU A 327 2.45 -4.25 5.42
C LEU A 327 2.38 -4.03 3.91
N VAL A 328 1.47 -3.16 3.44
CA VAL A 328 1.31 -2.87 2.01
C VAL A 328 2.35 -1.87 1.53
N CYS A 329 2.54 -0.77 2.25
CA CYS A 329 3.31 0.39 1.78
C CYS A 329 4.72 0.45 2.38
N GLY A 330 4.99 -0.31 3.44
CA GLY A 330 6.22 -0.21 4.20
C GLY A 330 6.18 0.86 5.30
N SER A 331 7.25 0.90 6.09
CA SER A 331 7.43 1.84 7.20
C SER A 331 7.97 3.18 6.71
N PRO A 332 7.47 4.32 7.22
CA PRO A 332 7.98 5.65 6.90
C PRO A 332 9.28 6.01 7.65
N THR A 333 9.71 5.19 8.61
CA THR A 333 10.87 5.49 9.46
C THR A 333 12.17 5.25 8.71
N ILE A 334 12.99 6.29 8.55
CA ILE A 334 14.27 6.22 7.82
C ILE A 334 15.44 6.32 8.81
N ASN A 335 16.26 5.27 8.91
CA ASN A 335 17.47 5.24 9.73
C ASN A 335 18.75 5.14 8.87
N ILE A 336 19.38 6.28 8.56
CA ILE A 336 20.59 6.33 7.71
C ILE A 336 21.73 5.46 8.26
N THR A 337 21.80 5.28 9.58
CA THR A 337 22.83 4.43 10.20
C THR A 337 22.61 2.96 9.84
N GLU A 338 21.38 2.48 9.79
CA GLU A 338 21.06 1.11 9.37
C GLU A 338 21.27 0.92 7.88
N LEU A 339 20.84 1.87 7.04
CA LEU A 339 21.09 1.83 5.61
C LEU A 339 22.59 1.69 5.31
N LYS A 340 23.43 2.47 6.01
CA LYS A 340 24.88 2.41 5.89
C LYS A 340 25.45 1.03 6.24
N LYS A 341 24.90 0.36 7.26
CA LYS A 341 25.36 -0.99 7.69
C LYS A 341 25.10 -2.05 6.62
N ILE A 342 23.97 -1.97 5.92
CA ILE A 342 23.59 -2.97 4.89
C ILE A 342 24.08 -2.61 3.49
N THR A 343 24.76 -1.47 3.33
CA THR A 343 25.26 -1.02 2.02
C THR A 343 26.48 -1.82 1.58
N SER A 344 26.38 -2.38 0.38
CA SER A 344 27.50 -2.97 -0.36
C SER A 344 28.11 -1.96 -1.33
N TYR A 345 29.41 -2.09 -1.63
CA TYR A 345 30.14 -1.19 -2.49
C TYR A 345 30.80 -1.95 -3.64
N GLU A 346 30.73 -1.39 -4.84
CA GLU A 346 31.39 -1.91 -6.03
C GLU A 346 32.23 -0.81 -6.68
N GLY A 347 33.54 -1.03 -6.81
CA GLY A 347 34.48 -0.01 -7.29
C GLY A 347 34.82 1.09 -6.27
N PHE A 348 34.15 1.11 -5.12
CA PHE A 348 34.49 1.89 -3.93
C PHE A 348 34.79 0.98 -2.73
N LYS A 349 35.47 1.52 -1.73
CA LYS A 349 35.61 0.93 -0.40
C LYS A 349 34.83 1.76 0.63
N PRO A 350 34.31 1.14 1.71
CA PRO A 350 33.57 1.87 2.76
C PRO A 350 34.34 3.04 3.39
N ASN A 351 35.67 2.99 3.35
CA ASN A 351 36.56 3.97 3.96
C ASN A 351 37.02 5.09 3.01
N ASP A 352 36.64 5.04 1.74
CA ASP A 352 37.03 6.06 0.75
C ASP A 352 36.48 7.43 1.17
N PRO A 353 37.24 8.53 0.97
CA PRO A 353 36.83 9.87 1.39
C PRO A 353 35.43 10.26 0.87
N ILE A 354 35.17 10.00 -0.41
CA ILE A 354 33.88 10.30 -1.05
C ILE A 354 32.71 9.55 -0.41
N ILE A 355 32.91 8.30 0.01
CA ILE A 355 31.87 7.50 0.66
C ILE A 355 31.59 8.03 2.07
N LYS A 356 32.63 8.41 2.82
CA LYS A 356 32.46 9.03 4.13
C LYS A 356 31.68 10.34 4.03
N ASP A 357 31.99 11.14 3.02
CA ASP A 357 31.33 12.41 2.77
C ASP A 357 29.90 12.23 2.29
N PHE A 358 29.63 11.26 1.42
CA PHE A 358 28.28 10.86 1.03
C PHE A 358 27.38 10.58 2.25
N TRP A 359 27.85 9.76 3.20
CA TRP A 359 27.06 9.45 4.40
C TRP A 359 26.86 10.65 5.31
N LYS A 360 27.87 11.52 5.48
CA LYS A 360 27.72 12.77 6.25
C LYS A 360 26.67 13.68 5.62
N ILE A 361 26.72 13.84 4.30
CA ILE A 361 25.75 14.64 3.56
C ILE A 361 24.36 14.06 3.76
N LEU A 362 24.17 12.77 3.49
CA LEU A 362 22.87 12.10 3.58
C LEU A 362 22.27 12.18 4.99
N ASP A 363 23.09 12.01 6.03
CA ASP A 363 22.65 12.12 7.43
C ASP A 363 22.22 13.56 7.79
N SER A 364 22.88 14.57 7.21
CA SER A 364 22.56 15.99 7.39
C SER A 364 21.33 16.48 6.63
N LEU A 365 20.77 15.68 5.69
CA LEU A 365 19.59 16.08 4.93
C LEU A 365 18.32 16.11 5.79
N SER A 366 17.35 16.94 5.38
CA SER A 366 16.01 16.93 5.97
C SER A 366 15.29 15.60 5.73
N THR A 367 14.29 15.28 6.56
CA THR A 367 13.47 14.07 6.39
C THR A 367 12.86 13.96 5.00
N GLU A 368 12.40 15.08 4.43
CA GLU A 368 11.83 15.12 3.08
C GLU A 368 12.86 14.80 2.00
N LEU A 369 14.10 15.31 2.11
CA LEU A 369 15.17 14.96 1.18
C LEU A 369 15.65 13.51 1.36
N LYS A 370 15.63 12.98 2.58
CA LYS A 370 15.92 11.55 2.83
C LYS A 370 14.88 10.64 2.18
N LYS A 371 13.60 11.00 2.26
CA LYS A 371 12.50 10.31 1.54
C LYS A 371 12.69 10.36 0.03
N LYS A 372 13.03 11.54 -0.52
CA LYS A 372 13.33 11.69 -1.96
C LYS A 372 14.55 10.86 -2.39
N PHE A 373 15.59 10.79 -1.56
CA PHE A 373 16.73 9.92 -1.82
C PHE A 373 16.35 8.44 -1.85
N LEU A 374 15.51 8.00 -0.90
CA LEU A 374 15.03 6.63 -0.89
C LEU A 374 14.20 6.34 -2.15
N LEU A 375 13.25 7.23 -2.48
CA LEU A 375 12.45 7.13 -3.71
C LEU A 375 13.32 7.06 -4.97
N PHE A 376 14.35 7.92 -5.06
CA PHE A 376 15.30 7.95 -6.17
C PHE A 376 16.04 6.62 -6.34
N THR A 377 16.40 5.95 -5.24
CA THR A 377 17.29 4.79 -5.27
C THR A 377 16.59 3.44 -5.15
N THR A 378 15.37 3.38 -4.61
CA THR A 378 14.61 2.15 -4.38
C THR A 378 13.25 2.15 -5.07
N GLY A 379 12.78 3.31 -5.58
CA GLY A 379 11.45 3.45 -6.15
C GLY A 379 10.34 3.58 -5.11
N SER A 380 10.67 3.70 -3.82
CA SER A 380 9.72 3.98 -2.73
C SER A 380 10.32 4.92 -1.71
N ASN A 381 9.50 5.79 -1.12
CA ASN A 381 9.90 6.64 0.01
C ASN A 381 9.76 5.93 1.39
N ARG A 382 9.43 4.62 1.39
CA ARG A 382 9.24 3.77 2.58
C ARG A 382 10.18 2.55 2.53
N ILE A 383 10.38 1.94 3.70
CA ILE A 383 11.23 0.75 3.86
C ILE A 383 10.40 -0.51 4.18
N PRO A 384 10.94 -1.73 3.98
CA PRO A 384 10.24 -2.95 4.35
C PRO A 384 9.82 -2.98 5.83
N VAL A 385 8.71 -3.65 6.12
CA VAL A 385 8.32 -3.98 7.49
C VAL A 385 9.42 -4.83 8.11
N GLY A 386 9.94 -4.48 9.28
CA GLY A 386 11.14 -5.10 9.87
C GLY A 386 12.38 -4.20 9.84
N GLY A 387 12.34 -3.09 9.09
CA GLY A 387 13.40 -2.08 9.10
C GLY A 387 14.34 -2.21 7.90
N MET A 388 15.41 -1.40 7.92
CA MET A 388 16.35 -1.34 6.80
C MET A 388 17.25 -2.57 6.69
N GLU A 389 17.33 -3.39 7.73
CA GLU A 389 18.13 -4.62 7.69
C GLU A 389 17.61 -5.67 6.69
N GLU A 390 16.32 -5.58 6.34
CA GLU A 390 15.64 -6.47 5.39
C GLU A 390 15.83 -6.03 3.93
N MET A 391 16.45 -4.87 3.68
CA MET A 391 16.77 -4.40 2.34
C MET A 391 18.25 -4.57 2.02
N THR A 392 18.53 -4.75 0.73
CA THR A 392 19.88 -4.58 0.19
C THR A 392 20.01 -3.18 -0.39
N PHE A 393 21.20 -2.60 -0.26
CA PHE A 393 21.56 -1.34 -0.91
C PHE A 393 22.95 -1.45 -1.51
N LYS A 394 23.16 -0.88 -2.70
CA LYS A 394 24.43 -0.96 -3.40
C LYS A 394 24.85 0.40 -3.91
N ILE A 395 26.11 0.77 -3.66
CA ILE A 395 26.74 1.95 -4.26
C ILE A 395 27.82 1.46 -5.23
N THR A 396 27.64 1.77 -6.52
CA THR A 396 28.59 1.42 -7.58
C THR A 396 29.30 2.66 -8.09
N LYS A 397 30.62 2.57 -8.27
CA LYS A 397 31.42 3.62 -8.88
C LYS A 397 31.08 3.78 -10.37
N MET A 398 30.75 4.99 -10.79
CA MET A 398 30.60 5.33 -12.20
C MET A 398 31.98 5.46 -12.86
N ILE A 399 32.19 4.78 -14.00
CA ILE A 399 33.47 4.79 -14.72
C ILE A 399 33.46 5.91 -15.76
N ASN A 400 34.50 6.75 -15.77
CA ASN A 400 34.81 7.77 -16.80
C ASN A 400 33.70 8.80 -17.10
N LYS A 401 32.86 9.13 -16.11
CA LYS A 401 31.75 10.09 -16.23
C LYS A 401 31.63 10.97 -14.97
N ARG A 402 32.69 11.72 -14.65
CA ARG A 402 32.78 12.49 -13.39
C ARG A 402 31.83 13.69 -13.31
N GLU A 403 31.53 14.32 -14.44
CA GLU A 403 30.65 15.50 -14.49
C GLU A 403 29.14 15.16 -14.46
N ASN A 404 28.81 13.89 -14.69
CA ASN A 404 27.44 13.41 -14.73
C ASN A 404 26.76 13.54 -13.37
N LEU A 405 25.43 13.51 -13.37
CA LEU A 405 24.65 13.36 -12.16
C LEU A 405 24.72 11.90 -11.66
N PRO A 406 24.52 11.64 -10.35
CA PRO A 406 24.30 10.29 -9.87
C PRO A 406 23.08 9.68 -10.56
N GLU A 407 23.19 8.40 -10.90
CA GLU A 407 22.12 7.60 -11.52
C GLU A 407 21.63 6.53 -10.54
N ALA A 408 20.45 5.99 -10.74
CA ALA A 408 19.90 4.92 -9.89
C ALA A 408 19.23 3.82 -10.70
N HIS A 409 19.34 2.59 -10.19
CA HIS A 409 18.59 1.43 -10.68
C HIS A 409 17.72 0.92 -9.54
N THR A 410 16.49 1.43 -9.46
CA THR A 410 15.58 1.19 -8.34
C THR A 410 15.16 -0.28 -8.20
N CYS A 411 15.07 -1.03 -9.30
CA CYS A 411 14.83 -2.48 -9.28
C CYS A 411 15.87 -3.25 -8.45
N PHE A 412 17.09 -2.71 -8.31
CA PHE A 412 18.20 -3.32 -7.59
C PHE A 412 18.62 -2.54 -6.33
N ASN A 413 17.86 -1.50 -5.93
CA ASN A 413 18.22 -0.61 -4.83
C ASN A 413 19.66 -0.07 -4.96
N GLN A 414 20.03 0.38 -6.17
CA GLN A 414 21.40 0.70 -6.53
C GLN A 414 21.55 2.19 -6.86
N LEU A 415 22.56 2.82 -6.25
CA LEU A 415 23.06 4.15 -6.60
C LEU A 415 24.36 4.01 -7.41
N VAL A 416 24.41 4.62 -8.58
CA VAL A 416 25.61 4.72 -9.40
C VAL A 416 26.19 6.12 -9.20
N LEU A 417 27.32 6.18 -8.51
CA LEU A 417 27.89 7.42 -7.99
C LEU A 417 29.20 7.77 -8.73
N PRO A 418 29.28 8.96 -9.37
CA PRO A 418 30.54 9.50 -9.89
C PRO A 418 31.55 9.80 -8.78
N GLU A 419 32.84 9.72 -9.11
CA GLU A 419 33.94 10.07 -8.21
C GLU A 419 34.21 11.58 -8.24
N TYR A 420 33.33 12.35 -7.60
CA TYR A 420 33.49 13.80 -7.44
C TYR A 420 34.71 14.16 -6.58
N GLU A 421 35.29 15.33 -6.84
CA GLU A 421 36.53 15.75 -6.17
C GLU A 421 36.24 16.43 -4.82
N THR A 422 35.09 17.08 -4.70
CA THR A 422 34.74 17.88 -3.52
C THR A 422 33.43 17.43 -2.88
N THR A 423 33.34 17.60 -1.57
CA THR A 423 32.13 17.35 -0.79
C THR A 423 30.95 18.22 -1.27
N ASP A 424 31.23 19.46 -1.67
CA ASP A 424 30.21 20.40 -2.15
C ASP A 424 29.63 19.99 -3.50
N GLU A 425 30.48 19.54 -4.43
CA GLU A 425 30.04 19.01 -5.72
C GLU A 425 29.17 17.76 -5.52
N LEU A 426 29.61 16.82 -4.69
CA LEU A 426 28.83 15.63 -4.32
C LEU A 426 27.46 16.02 -3.76
N LYS A 427 27.41 16.97 -2.82
CA LYS A 427 26.15 17.43 -2.22
C LYS A 427 25.23 18.07 -3.25
N GLN A 428 25.75 18.99 -4.07
CA GLN A 428 24.97 19.70 -5.07
C GLN A 428 24.39 18.72 -6.10
N LYS A 429 25.22 17.85 -6.68
CA LYS A 429 24.82 16.88 -7.70
C LYS A 429 23.84 15.84 -7.14
N LEU A 430 24.03 15.38 -5.91
CA LEU A 430 23.09 14.48 -5.23
C LEU A 430 21.73 15.15 -5.02
N ILE A 431 21.69 16.39 -4.51
CA ILE A 431 20.45 17.13 -4.30
C ILE A 431 19.72 17.37 -5.61
N ILE A 432 20.44 17.70 -6.69
CA ILE A 432 19.87 17.86 -8.02
C ILE A 432 19.23 16.54 -8.48
N SER A 433 19.92 15.40 -8.39
CA SER A 433 19.34 14.12 -8.80
C SER A 433 18.08 13.77 -8.01
N ILE A 434 18.14 13.81 -6.68
CA ILE A 434 16.99 13.39 -5.86
C ILE A 434 15.79 14.36 -5.95
N SER A 435 16.03 15.62 -6.33
CA SER A 435 14.97 16.62 -6.45
C SER A 435 14.29 16.62 -7.81
N ASN A 436 14.99 16.17 -8.86
CA ASN A 436 14.50 16.13 -10.24
C ASN A 436 14.22 14.71 -10.74
N ALA A 437 14.38 13.70 -9.88
CA ALA A 437 14.02 12.34 -10.20
C ALA A 437 12.52 12.13 -10.02
N GLU A 438 11.80 12.06 -11.13
CA GLU A 438 10.61 11.22 -11.22
C GLU A 438 11.13 9.79 -11.41
N GLY A 439 10.95 8.90 -10.43
CA GLY A 439 11.56 7.55 -10.48
C GLY A 439 11.29 6.87 -11.83
N PHE A 440 12.26 6.15 -12.41
CA PHE A 440 12.22 5.63 -13.79
C PHE A 440 11.66 6.64 -14.81
N GLY A 441 12.37 7.75 -15.01
CA GLY A 441 12.22 8.65 -16.14
C GLY A 441 13.50 8.67 -16.96
N LEU A 442 13.69 7.67 -17.82
CA LEU A 442 14.54 7.70 -19.00
C LEU A 442 13.95 6.71 -20.01
N GLU A 443 12.87 7.11 -20.67
CA GLU A 443 12.60 6.80 -22.08
C GLU A 443 12.15 8.09 -22.78
#